data_AF-A0A1C0U742-F1
#
_entry.id   AF-A0A1C0U742-F1
#
_cell.length_a   1.000
_cell.length_b   1.000
_cell.length_c   1.000
_cell.angle_alpha   90.00
_cell.angle_beta   90.00
_cell.angle_gamma   90.00
#
_symmetry.space_group_name_H-M   'P 1'
#
loop_
_entity.id
_entity.type
_entity.pdbx_description
1 polymer ?
#
loop_
_entity_poly.entity_id
_entity_poly.type
_entity_poly.pdbx_seq_one_letter_code
_entity_poly.pdbx_strand_id
1 'polypeptide(L)'
;MHKLKLHGFNNLTKSLSFCIYDICYAKSQADRDSYIAYIDEQYNANRLTEILCETCSIIGANILNIARQDYEPQGASVTILVSEEPIDPKNVDNTENPGPLPDSVVAHLDKSHICVHTYPESHPDGGICTFRADIEVSTCGVISPLKALNYLIHELESDIVTMDYRVRGFTRDVNGVKHYIDHEISSIQNYMTEEVQSQYYMMDVNIYQENLFHTKMMLKRFDLNDYLFNTTPEQLSETEKQEITHLLKKEIQEIYYGRNLPVI
;
A
#
# COMPACT_ATOMS: atom_id res chain seq x y z
N MET A 1 -28.33 1.72 7.85
CA MET A 1 -27.75 2.94 7.26
C MET A 1 -28.70 3.53 6.23
N HIS A 2 -29.15 4.78 6.41
CA HIS A 2 -29.92 5.50 5.39
C HIS A 2 -28.97 5.92 4.26
N LYS A 3 -29.22 5.47 3.02
CA LYS A 3 -28.44 5.89 1.84
C LYS A 3 -28.66 7.39 1.59
N LEU A 4 -27.59 8.18 1.56
CA LEU A 4 -27.63 9.59 1.17
C LEU A 4 -28.19 9.73 -0.26
N LYS A 5 -29.22 10.57 -0.43
CA LYS A 5 -29.72 10.95 -1.76
C LYS A 5 -29.04 12.25 -2.18
N LEU A 6 -28.18 12.15 -3.19
CA LEU A 6 -27.39 13.27 -3.69
C LEU A 6 -28.13 14.05 -4.78
N HIS A 7 -27.79 15.33 -4.88
CA HIS A 7 -28.12 16.15 -6.05
C HIS A 7 -26.95 16.05 -7.05
N GLY A 8 -27.08 15.17 -8.04
CA GLY A 8 -26.05 14.94 -9.06
C GLY A 8 -24.96 13.94 -8.61
N PHE A 9 -23.74 14.13 -9.14
CA PHE A 9 -22.60 13.23 -8.91
C PHE A 9 -21.95 13.43 -7.53
N ASN A 10 -21.31 12.39 -7.01
CA ASN A 10 -20.57 12.45 -5.75
C ASN A 10 -19.15 12.99 -5.96
N ASN A 11 -18.93 14.26 -5.64
CA ASN A 11 -17.63 14.91 -5.84
C ASN A 11 -16.61 14.67 -4.70
N LEU A 12 -16.79 13.60 -3.91
CA LEU A 12 -15.81 13.21 -2.90
C LEU A 12 -14.69 12.40 -3.54
N THR A 13 -13.46 12.72 -3.18
CA THR A 13 -12.28 11.89 -3.44
C THR A 13 -11.94 11.12 -2.17
N LYS A 14 -11.67 9.83 -2.30
CA LYS A 14 -11.27 8.93 -1.21
C LYS A 14 -9.93 8.31 -1.58
N SER A 15 -8.92 8.58 -0.77
CA SER A 15 -7.57 8.05 -0.95
C SER A 15 -7.22 7.14 0.21
N LEU A 16 -6.76 5.93 -0.08
CA LEU A 16 -6.16 5.00 0.87
C LEU A 16 -4.71 4.77 0.47
N SER A 17 -3.77 5.17 1.32
CA SER A 17 -2.34 4.98 1.11
C SER A 17 -1.82 3.94 2.09
N PHE A 18 -0.90 3.10 1.63
CA PHE A 18 -0.15 2.14 2.42
C PHE A 18 1.33 2.45 2.29
N CYS A 19 2.05 2.31 3.37
CA CYS A 19 3.50 2.18 3.36
C CYS A 19 3.84 0.97 4.22
N ILE A 20 4.33 -0.08 3.56
CA ILE A 20 4.67 -1.38 4.15
C ILE A 20 6.17 -1.53 4.30
N TYR A 21 6.60 -2.31 5.29
CA TYR A 21 8.00 -2.64 5.50
C TYR A 21 8.17 -4.13 5.81
N ASP A 22 9.11 -4.75 5.10
CA ASP A 22 9.61 -6.10 5.39
C ASP A 22 11.07 -6.00 5.79
N ILE A 23 11.45 -6.67 6.87
CA ILE A 23 12.79 -6.59 7.43
C ILE A 23 13.43 -7.97 7.38
N CYS A 24 14.72 -8.01 7.06
CA CYS A 24 15.48 -9.24 6.96
C CYS A 24 16.90 -9.05 7.49
N TYR A 25 17.50 -10.14 7.95
CA TYR A 25 18.90 -10.20 8.34
C TYR A 25 19.70 -11.06 7.35
N ALA A 26 20.69 -10.43 6.72
CA ALA A 26 21.62 -11.02 5.77
C ALA A 26 23.08 -10.73 6.19
N LYS A 27 23.77 -11.78 6.66
CA LYS A 27 25.10 -11.67 7.29
C LYS A 27 26.19 -11.20 6.33
N SER A 28 26.31 -11.84 5.16
CA SER A 28 27.37 -11.57 4.19
C SER A 28 26.92 -10.63 3.08
N GLN A 29 27.86 -10.03 2.36
CA GLN A 29 27.53 -9.21 1.18
C GLN A 29 26.80 -10.02 0.12
N ALA A 30 27.24 -11.26 -0.12
CA ALA A 30 26.59 -12.14 -1.08
C ALA A 30 25.14 -12.48 -0.68
N ASP A 31 24.86 -12.63 0.62
CA ASP A 31 23.49 -12.84 1.11
C ASP A 31 22.63 -11.59 0.91
N ARG A 32 23.19 -10.38 1.12
CA ARG A 32 22.48 -9.12 0.85
C ARG A 32 22.14 -8.96 -0.63
N ASP A 33 23.11 -9.23 -1.50
CA ASP A 33 22.90 -9.18 -2.95
C ASP A 33 21.83 -10.20 -3.39
N SER A 34 21.82 -11.38 -2.75
CA SER A 34 20.83 -12.43 -3.01
C SER A 34 19.44 -12.07 -2.46
N TYR A 35 19.36 -11.41 -1.29
CA TYR A 35 18.12 -10.90 -0.73
C TYR A 35 17.51 -9.82 -1.64
N ILE A 36 18.33 -8.89 -2.13
CA ILE A 36 17.90 -7.88 -3.10
C ILE A 36 17.32 -8.54 -4.35
N ALA A 37 18.01 -9.53 -4.91
CA ALA A 37 17.51 -10.26 -6.09
C ALA A 37 16.20 -11.00 -5.80
N TYR A 38 16.06 -11.58 -4.61
CA TYR A 38 14.82 -12.21 -4.17
C TYR A 38 13.67 -11.19 -4.10
N ILE A 39 13.90 -10.01 -3.50
CA ILE A 39 12.91 -8.93 -3.43
C ILE A 39 12.54 -8.42 -4.82
N ASP A 40 13.51 -8.26 -5.72
CA ASP A 40 13.27 -7.84 -7.10
C ASP A 40 12.40 -8.87 -7.84
N GLU A 41 12.63 -10.16 -7.62
CA GLU A 41 11.76 -11.22 -8.15
C GLU A 41 10.35 -11.20 -7.52
N GLN A 42 10.24 -11.05 -6.20
CA GLN A 42 8.96 -11.07 -5.51
C GLN A 42 8.10 -9.82 -5.78
N TYR A 43 8.74 -8.67 -6.01
CA TYR A 43 8.07 -7.38 -6.15
C TYR A 43 8.40 -6.69 -7.48
N ASN A 44 8.60 -7.46 -8.54
CA ASN A 44 8.72 -6.94 -9.90
C ASN A 44 7.43 -6.30 -10.40
N ALA A 45 7.55 -5.50 -11.45
CA ALA A 45 6.44 -4.80 -12.08
C ALA A 45 5.31 -5.73 -12.56
N ASN A 46 5.59 -6.98 -12.94
CA ASN A 46 4.54 -7.92 -13.38
C ASN A 46 3.65 -8.33 -12.20
N ARG A 47 4.23 -8.83 -11.10
CA ARG A 47 3.45 -9.24 -9.92
C ARG A 47 2.74 -8.06 -9.27
N LEU A 48 3.40 -6.91 -9.18
CA LEU A 48 2.76 -5.67 -8.71
C LEU A 48 1.60 -5.25 -9.61
N THR A 49 1.71 -5.42 -10.93
CA THR A 49 0.59 -5.17 -11.85
C THR A 49 -0.60 -6.08 -11.55
N GLU A 50 -0.37 -7.38 -11.28
CA GLU A 50 -1.42 -8.33 -10.94
C GLU A 50 -2.14 -7.93 -9.63
N ILE A 51 -1.38 -7.58 -8.59
CA ILE A 51 -1.94 -7.12 -7.30
C ILE A 51 -2.81 -5.88 -7.51
N LEU A 52 -2.34 -4.89 -8.28
CA LEU A 52 -3.11 -3.68 -8.53
C LEU A 52 -4.32 -3.92 -9.45
N CYS A 53 -4.25 -4.86 -10.39
CA CYS A 53 -5.40 -5.23 -11.22
C CYS A 53 -6.50 -5.89 -10.40
N GLU A 54 -6.15 -6.80 -9.48
CA GLU A 54 -7.12 -7.41 -8.57
C GLU A 54 -7.69 -6.36 -7.60
N THR A 55 -6.86 -5.42 -7.13
CA THR A 55 -7.32 -4.26 -6.36
C THR A 55 -8.40 -3.47 -7.13
N CYS A 56 -8.19 -3.20 -8.43
CA CYS A 56 -9.18 -2.54 -9.29
C CYS A 56 -10.48 -3.35 -9.37
N SER A 57 -10.38 -4.68 -9.52
CA SER A 57 -11.52 -5.61 -9.57
C SER A 57 -12.34 -5.56 -8.27
N ILE A 58 -11.69 -5.63 -7.12
CA ILE A 58 -12.31 -5.62 -5.78
C ILE A 58 -13.07 -4.31 -5.52
N ILE A 59 -12.50 -3.17 -5.90
CA ILE A 59 -13.16 -1.87 -5.71
C ILE A 59 -14.22 -1.60 -6.78
N GLY A 60 -14.23 -2.38 -7.87
CA GLY A 60 -15.16 -2.25 -8.99
C GLY A 60 -14.80 -1.12 -9.96
N ALA A 61 -13.52 -0.84 -10.14
CA ALA A 61 -13.02 0.19 -11.05
C ALA A 61 -12.59 -0.40 -12.40
N ASN A 62 -12.81 0.35 -13.48
CA ASN A 62 -12.42 -0.03 -14.82
C ASN A 62 -11.00 0.46 -15.12
N ILE A 63 -10.14 -0.43 -15.60
CA ILE A 63 -8.77 -0.08 -15.99
C ILE A 63 -8.79 0.64 -17.33
N LEU A 64 -8.19 1.84 -17.38
CA LEU A 64 -8.04 2.63 -18.60
C LEU A 64 -6.66 2.48 -19.22
N ASN A 65 -5.63 2.46 -18.38
CA ASN A 65 -4.24 2.36 -18.80
C ASN A 65 -3.39 1.80 -17.66
N ILE A 66 -2.37 1.01 -18.01
CA ILE A 66 -1.35 0.54 -17.09
C ILE A 66 0.00 1.03 -17.59
N ALA A 67 0.74 1.74 -16.75
CA ALA A 67 2.13 2.09 -16.96
C ALA A 67 2.97 1.40 -15.88
N ARG A 68 4.12 0.84 -16.25
CA ARG A 68 4.98 0.10 -15.32
C ARG A 68 6.44 0.15 -15.73
N GLN A 69 7.32 0.04 -14.75
CA GLN A 69 8.77 0.06 -14.94
C GLN A 69 9.47 -0.72 -13.83
N ASP A 70 10.40 -1.59 -14.21
CA ASP A 70 11.45 -2.12 -13.34
C ASP A 70 12.69 -1.21 -13.44
N TYR A 71 13.38 -0.97 -12.33
CA TYR A 71 14.52 -0.06 -12.23
C TYR A 71 15.82 -0.82 -12.01
N GLU A 72 16.91 -0.22 -12.50
CA GLU A 72 18.28 -0.67 -12.24
C GLU A 72 18.92 0.25 -11.19
N PRO A 73 19.54 -0.28 -10.12
CA PRO A 73 19.83 -1.70 -9.90
C PRO A 73 18.69 -2.54 -9.32
N GLN A 74 17.63 -1.94 -8.77
CA GLN A 74 16.52 -2.68 -8.12
C GLN A 74 15.25 -1.84 -7.99
N GLY A 75 14.11 -2.52 -7.86
CA GLY A 75 12.81 -1.94 -7.53
C GLY A 75 11.91 -1.75 -8.74
N ALA A 76 10.65 -1.42 -8.48
CA ALA A 76 9.62 -1.33 -9.51
C ALA A 76 8.55 -0.28 -9.17
N SER A 77 7.93 0.24 -10.21
CA SER A 77 6.76 1.11 -10.13
C SER A 77 5.66 0.61 -11.05
N VAL A 78 4.43 0.64 -10.59
CA VAL A 78 3.24 0.44 -11.42
C VAL A 78 2.25 1.57 -11.15
N THR A 79 1.60 2.06 -12.20
CA THR A 79 0.50 3.01 -12.10
C THR A 79 -0.63 2.58 -13.03
N ILE A 80 -1.83 2.45 -12.47
CA ILE A 80 -3.06 2.12 -13.17
C ILE A 80 -3.99 3.33 -13.11
N LEU A 81 -4.37 3.83 -14.27
CA LEU A 81 -5.44 4.83 -14.38
C LEU A 81 -6.78 4.10 -14.43
N VAL A 82 -7.74 4.54 -13.62
CA VAL A 82 -9.04 3.87 -13.50
C VAL A 82 -10.22 4.83 -13.62
N SER A 83 -11.36 4.31 -14.06
CA SER A 83 -12.65 5.02 -14.03
C SER A 83 -13.72 4.27 -13.24
N GLU A 84 -14.58 5.01 -12.58
CA GLU A 84 -15.77 4.48 -11.92
C GLU A 84 -16.85 4.04 -12.92
N GLU A 85 -17.05 4.83 -13.99
CA GLU A 85 -18.05 4.51 -15.01
C GLU A 85 -17.49 3.56 -16.09
N PRO A 86 -18.33 2.65 -16.63
CA PRO A 86 -17.98 1.88 -17.81
C PRO A 86 -17.65 2.80 -18.98
N ILE A 87 -16.67 2.42 -19.79
CA ILE A 87 -16.35 3.13 -21.03
C ILE A 87 -17.53 2.95 -21.98
N ASP A 88 -18.23 4.04 -22.34
CA ASP A 88 -19.27 3.99 -23.38
C ASP A 88 -18.61 3.57 -24.71
N PRO A 89 -19.04 2.47 -25.36
CA PRO A 89 -18.53 2.04 -26.65
C PRO A 89 -18.56 3.13 -27.74
N LYS A 90 -19.44 4.14 -27.60
CA LYS A 90 -19.55 5.27 -28.51
C LYS A 90 -18.42 6.30 -28.36
N ASN A 91 -17.75 6.31 -27.22
CA ASN A 91 -16.60 7.18 -26.94
C ASN A 91 -15.27 6.51 -27.26
N VAL A 92 -15.29 5.25 -27.71
CA VAL A 92 -14.13 4.55 -28.24
C VAL A 92 -13.85 5.10 -29.63
N ASP A 93 -12.66 5.67 -29.81
CA ASP A 93 -12.20 6.11 -31.13
C ASP A 93 -12.09 4.88 -32.07
N ASN A 94 -12.96 4.82 -33.07
CA ASN A 94 -13.02 3.74 -34.06
C ASN A 94 -12.23 4.07 -35.34
N THR A 95 -11.42 5.12 -35.33
CA THR A 95 -10.59 5.49 -36.48
C THR A 95 -9.34 4.60 -36.56
N GLU A 96 -8.95 4.19 -37.77
CA GLU A 96 -7.71 3.44 -38.05
C GLU A 96 -6.46 4.35 -37.98
N ASN A 97 -6.36 5.17 -36.93
CA ASN A 97 -5.15 5.89 -36.61
C ASN A 97 -4.21 4.97 -35.81
N PRO A 98 -2.88 5.18 -35.87
CA PRO A 98 -1.92 4.36 -35.11
C PRO A 98 -2.05 4.65 -33.60
N GLY A 99 -3.07 4.04 -32.98
CA GLY A 99 -3.35 4.10 -31.54
C GLY A 99 -3.61 5.52 -31.01
N PRO A 100 -4.00 5.64 -29.73
CA PRO A 100 -4.04 6.94 -29.07
C PRO A 100 -2.61 7.52 -29.05
N LEU A 101 -2.43 8.73 -29.56
CA LEU A 101 -1.17 9.48 -29.38
C LEU A 101 -0.89 9.64 -27.87
N PRO A 102 0.39 9.68 -27.43
CA PRO A 102 0.76 9.83 -26.01
C PRO A 102 0.03 10.98 -25.30
N ASP A 103 -0.32 12.03 -26.03
CA ASP A 103 -1.04 13.21 -25.54
C ASP A 103 -2.48 12.91 -25.06
N SER A 104 -3.09 11.79 -25.46
CA SER A 104 -4.45 11.39 -25.05
C SER A 104 -4.50 10.74 -23.65
N VAL A 105 -3.41 10.14 -23.19
CA VAL A 105 -3.30 9.53 -21.85
C VAL A 105 -3.09 10.61 -20.78
N VAL A 106 -2.49 11.75 -21.17
CA VAL A 106 -2.23 12.90 -20.29
C VAL A 106 -3.50 13.73 -19.99
N ALA A 107 -4.56 13.57 -20.79
CA ALA A 107 -5.76 14.41 -20.71
C ALA A 107 -6.75 14.05 -19.57
N HIS A 108 -6.40 13.11 -18.69
CA HIS A 108 -7.32 12.54 -17.69
C HIS A 108 -6.77 12.47 -16.26
N LEU A 109 -5.99 13.46 -15.84
CA LEU A 109 -5.57 13.65 -14.45
C LEU A 109 -6.74 13.99 -13.49
N ASP A 110 -7.96 14.12 -14.02
CA ASP A 110 -9.21 14.19 -13.27
C ASP A 110 -9.73 12.80 -12.81
N LYS A 111 -9.07 11.72 -13.26
CA LYS A 111 -9.48 10.35 -12.98
C LYS A 111 -8.72 9.73 -11.80
N SER A 112 -9.38 8.76 -11.20
CA SER A 112 -8.86 7.90 -10.13
C SER A 112 -7.63 7.12 -10.60
N HIS A 113 -6.75 6.77 -9.67
CA HIS A 113 -5.55 6.01 -9.98
C HIS A 113 -5.19 5.07 -8.83
N ILE A 114 -4.45 4.03 -9.18
CA ILE A 114 -3.79 3.16 -8.23
C ILE A 114 -2.32 3.10 -8.60
N CYS A 115 -1.41 3.32 -7.66
CA CYS A 115 0.02 3.18 -7.92
C CYS A 115 0.73 2.44 -6.80
N VAL A 116 1.90 1.90 -7.14
CA VAL A 116 2.84 1.29 -6.19
C VAL A 116 4.27 1.66 -6.59
N HIS A 117 5.11 1.90 -5.58
CA HIS A 117 6.54 2.14 -5.71
C HIS A 117 7.29 1.31 -4.67
N THR A 118 8.34 0.60 -5.09
CA THR A 118 9.15 -0.21 -4.19
C THR A 118 10.54 0.36 -3.97
N TYR A 119 11.06 0.18 -2.76
CA TYR A 119 12.33 0.71 -2.28
C TYR A 119 13.05 -0.35 -1.45
N PRO A 120 13.80 -1.27 -2.09
CA PRO A 120 14.70 -2.15 -1.38
C PRO A 120 15.90 -1.35 -0.86
N GLU A 121 16.26 -1.55 0.41
CA GLU A 121 17.37 -0.91 1.11
C GLU A 121 18.21 -1.98 1.81
N SER A 122 19.53 -1.81 1.75
CA SER A 122 20.45 -2.64 2.52
C SER A 122 21.62 -1.78 2.96
N HIS A 123 21.86 -1.72 4.28
CA HIS A 123 23.03 -1.04 4.81
C HIS A 123 24.21 -2.03 4.94
N PRO A 124 25.44 -1.67 4.50
CA PRO A 124 26.61 -2.54 4.62
C PRO A 124 26.95 -2.90 6.08
N ASP A 125 26.69 -1.98 7.00
CA ASP A 125 26.90 -2.17 8.44
C ASP A 125 25.61 -2.69 9.09
N GLY A 126 25.72 -3.76 9.89
CA GLY A 126 24.63 -4.26 10.73
C GLY A 126 23.88 -5.47 10.16
N GLY A 127 24.02 -5.76 8.85
CA GLY A 127 23.43 -6.95 8.22
C GLY A 127 21.90 -6.91 8.11
N ILE A 128 21.28 -5.76 8.39
CA ILE A 128 19.84 -5.54 8.23
C ILE A 128 19.58 -5.09 6.79
N CYS A 129 18.54 -5.67 6.21
CA CYS A 129 17.97 -5.25 4.94
C CYS A 129 16.50 -4.91 5.16
N THR A 130 16.07 -3.79 4.61
CA THR A 130 14.71 -3.29 4.75
C THR A 130 14.12 -3.11 3.36
N PHE A 131 12.98 -3.72 3.11
CA PHE A 131 12.19 -3.48 1.93
C PHE A 131 11.00 -2.59 2.29
N ARG A 132 10.72 -1.59 1.46
CA ARG A 132 9.53 -0.75 1.60
C ARG A 132 8.74 -0.73 0.31
N ALA A 133 7.41 -0.80 0.39
CA ALA A 133 6.55 -0.46 -0.73
C ALA A 133 5.49 0.57 -0.32
N ASP A 134 5.30 1.56 -1.20
CA ASP A 134 4.31 2.62 -1.03
C ASP A 134 3.20 2.38 -2.05
N ILE A 135 1.95 2.21 -1.62
CA ILE A 135 0.77 1.99 -2.46
C ILE A 135 -0.23 3.12 -2.25
N GLU A 136 -0.79 3.67 -3.31
CA GLU A 136 -1.90 4.62 -3.23
C GLU A 136 -3.09 4.11 -4.04
N VAL A 137 -4.25 4.01 -3.40
CA VAL A 137 -5.55 3.71 -4.03
C VAL A 137 -6.42 4.96 -3.93
N SER A 138 -6.49 5.72 -5.01
CA SER A 138 -7.21 6.99 -5.08
C SER A 138 -8.45 6.85 -5.96
N THR A 139 -9.62 7.08 -5.37
CA THR A 139 -10.93 6.85 -6.00
C THR A 139 -11.81 8.09 -5.90
N CYS A 140 -12.69 8.26 -6.88
CA CYS A 140 -13.73 9.28 -6.90
C CYS A 140 -15.11 8.65 -6.71
N GLY A 141 -16.10 9.46 -6.35
CA GLY A 141 -17.49 9.04 -6.37
C GLY A 141 -17.87 8.11 -5.21
N VAL A 142 -18.59 7.02 -5.51
CA VAL A 142 -19.11 6.09 -4.49
C VAL A 142 -18.20 4.89 -4.24
N ILE A 143 -17.18 4.69 -5.07
CA ILE A 143 -16.17 3.65 -4.84
C ILE A 143 -15.44 3.97 -3.53
N SER A 144 -15.29 2.95 -2.68
CA SER A 144 -14.51 3.05 -1.45
C SER A 144 -13.25 2.21 -1.58
N PRO A 145 -12.05 2.81 -1.43
CA PRO A 145 -10.80 2.06 -1.53
C PRO A 145 -10.60 1.12 -0.33
N LEU A 146 -11.32 1.36 0.78
CA LEU A 146 -11.33 0.49 1.97
C LEU A 146 -11.82 -0.94 1.67
N LYS A 147 -12.51 -1.17 0.53
CA LYS A 147 -12.91 -2.51 0.10
C LYS A 147 -11.71 -3.42 -0.21
N ALA A 148 -10.60 -2.86 -0.68
CA ALA A 148 -9.38 -3.60 -0.98
C ALA A 148 -8.43 -3.74 0.22
N LEU A 149 -8.79 -3.17 1.39
CA LEU A 149 -7.91 -3.09 2.56
C LEU A 149 -7.35 -4.44 2.98
N ASN A 150 -8.23 -5.41 3.24
CA ASN A 150 -7.79 -6.72 3.73
C ASN A 150 -7.00 -7.48 2.66
N TYR A 151 -7.40 -7.38 1.38
CA TYR A 151 -6.67 -8.00 0.28
C TYR A 151 -5.23 -7.49 0.21
N LEU A 152 -5.03 -6.18 0.24
CA LEU A 152 -3.69 -5.58 0.19
C LEU A 152 -2.84 -5.97 1.40
N ILE A 153 -3.42 -6.02 2.60
CA ILE A 153 -2.70 -6.48 3.81
C ILE A 153 -2.27 -7.95 3.65
N HIS A 154 -3.14 -8.82 3.14
CA HIS A 154 -2.85 -10.24 2.99
C HIS A 154 -1.87 -10.56 1.85
N GLU A 155 -1.90 -9.83 0.74
CA GLU A 155 -0.97 -10.09 -0.38
C GLU A 155 0.46 -9.64 -0.10
N LEU A 156 0.63 -8.71 0.86
CA LEU A 156 1.91 -8.09 1.17
C LEU A 156 2.55 -8.61 2.47
N GLU A 157 1.76 -9.17 3.41
CA GLU A 157 2.19 -9.84 4.65
C GLU A 157 3.34 -9.18 5.43
N SER A 158 3.28 -7.86 5.62
CA SER A 158 4.45 -7.11 6.08
C SER A 158 4.61 -7.00 7.60
N ASP A 159 5.85 -6.77 8.06
CA ASP A 159 6.17 -6.57 9.47
C ASP A 159 5.53 -5.31 10.06
N ILE A 160 5.55 -4.24 9.26
CA ILE A 160 5.01 -2.94 9.61
C ILE A 160 4.14 -2.45 8.47
N VAL A 161 2.94 -1.99 8.80
CA VAL A 161 2.03 -1.39 7.83
C VAL A 161 1.56 -0.06 8.41
N THR A 162 1.80 1.02 7.67
CA THR A 162 1.22 2.32 7.98
C THR A 162 0.21 2.67 6.90
N MET A 163 -0.96 3.15 7.32
CA MET A 163 -2.05 3.47 6.40
C MET A 163 -2.63 4.83 6.70
N ASP A 164 -2.94 5.55 5.63
CA ASP A 164 -3.68 6.81 5.67
C ASP A 164 -4.94 6.67 4.82
N TYR A 165 -6.08 6.96 5.42
CA TYR A 165 -7.34 7.11 4.70
C TYR A 165 -7.81 8.56 4.79
N ARG A 166 -8.06 9.17 3.64
CA ARG A 166 -8.48 10.57 3.56
C ARG A 166 -9.66 10.77 2.62
N VAL A 167 -10.64 11.53 3.08
CA VAL A 167 -11.75 12.01 2.25
C VAL A 167 -11.59 13.51 1.98
N ARG A 168 -11.64 13.91 0.71
CA ARG A 168 -11.53 15.30 0.27
C ARG A 168 -12.74 15.71 -0.60
N GLY A 169 -12.99 17.02 -0.65
CA GLY A 169 -14.08 17.59 -1.43
C GLY A 169 -15.40 17.65 -0.66
N PHE A 170 -16.49 17.96 -1.36
CA PHE A 170 -17.83 17.92 -0.81
C PHE A 170 -18.84 17.55 -1.89
N THR A 171 -19.91 16.88 -1.49
CA THR A 171 -21.11 16.68 -2.31
C THR A 171 -22.30 17.44 -1.71
N ARG A 172 -23.40 17.56 -2.46
CA ARG A 172 -24.64 18.19 -1.97
C ARG A 172 -25.79 17.20 -2.02
N ASP A 173 -26.62 17.23 -0.98
CA ASP A 173 -27.89 16.50 -1.01
C ASP A 173 -28.98 17.26 -1.77
N VAL A 174 -30.14 16.63 -1.91
CA VAL A 174 -31.33 17.20 -2.58
C VAL A 174 -31.85 18.50 -1.93
N ASN A 175 -31.47 18.79 -0.69
CA ASN A 175 -31.84 20.01 0.02
C ASN A 175 -30.73 21.09 -0.06
N GLY A 176 -29.63 20.81 -0.76
CA GLY A 176 -28.50 21.73 -0.95
C GLY A 176 -27.47 21.73 0.17
N VAL A 177 -27.63 20.87 1.19
CA VAL A 177 -26.69 20.74 2.32
C VAL A 177 -25.41 20.07 1.83
N LYS A 178 -24.26 20.61 2.24
CA LYS A 178 -22.95 20.06 1.90
C LYS A 178 -22.59 18.90 2.83
N HIS A 179 -22.09 17.82 2.23
CA HIS A 179 -21.57 16.65 2.92
C HIS A 179 -20.10 16.45 2.53
N TYR A 180 -19.24 16.24 3.52
CA TYR A 180 -17.78 16.12 3.34
C TYR A 180 -17.28 14.69 3.51
N ILE A 181 -18.18 13.78 3.90
CA ILE A 181 -17.99 12.34 4.00
C ILE A 181 -19.35 11.67 3.79
N ASP A 182 -19.36 10.50 3.15
CA ASP A 182 -20.58 9.79 2.74
C ASP A 182 -20.77 8.43 3.44
N HIS A 183 -19.92 8.12 4.41
CA HIS A 183 -19.96 6.92 5.23
C HIS A 183 -19.48 7.22 6.65
N GLU A 184 -19.85 6.37 7.59
CA GLU A 184 -19.37 6.45 8.97
C GLU A 184 -18.03 5.74 9.08
N ILE A 185 -17.03 6.44 9.61
CA ILE A 185 -15.73 5.88 9.94
C ILE A 185 -15.18 6.60 11.17
N SER A 186 -14.73 5.82 12.14
CA SER A 186 -13.98 6.30 13.29
C SER A 186 -12.52 5.83 13.28
N SER A 187 -12.23 4.78 12.51
CA SER A 187 -10.93 4.12 12.41
C SER A 187 -10.86 3.30 11.12
N ILE A 188 -9.68 3.19 10.51
CA ILE A 188 -9.42 2.24 9.42
C ILE A 188 -9.57 0.80 9.94
N GLN A 189 -9.23 0.56 11.22
CA GLN A 189 -9.32 -0.76 11.87
C GLN A 189 -10.73 -1.36 11.83
N ASN A 190 -11.77 -0.53 11.78
CA ASN A 190 -13.17 -0.97 11.65
C ASN A 190 -13.42 -1.79 10.37
N TYR A 191 -12.55 -1.67 9.37
CA TYR A 191 -12.65 -2.33 8.08
C TYR A 191 -11.71 -3.56 7.96
N MET A 192 -10.95 -3.88 9.01
CA MET A 192 -10.06 -5.03 9.05
C MET A 192 -10.76 -6.26 9.61
N THR A 193 -10.43 -7.46 9.11
CA THR A 193 -10.89 -8.72 9.68
C THR A 193 -10.37 -8.92 11.10
N GLU A 194 -11.10 -9.68 11.93
CA GLU A 194 -10.64 -10.03 13.29
C GLU A 194 -9.28 -10.75 13.27
N GLU A 195 -9.03 -11.53 12.22
CA GLU A 195 -7.76 -12.20 11.98
C GLU A 195 -6.61 -11.19 11.86
N VAL A 196 -6.69 -10.21 10.96
CA VAL A 196 -5.67 -9.16 10.81
C VAL A 196 -5.48 -8.41 12.13
N GLN A 197 -6.56 -8.01 12.79
CA GLN A 197 -6.48 -7.29 14.07
C GLN A 197 -5.77 -8.12 15.17
N SER A 198 -5.95 -9.44 15.15
CA SER A 198 -5.30 -10.34 16.10
C SER A 198 -3.79 -10.44 15.87
N GLN A 199 -3.32 -10.32 14.63
CA GLN A 199 -1.91 -10.48 14.25
C GLN A 199 -1.03 -9.26 14.57
N TYR A 200 -1.62 -8.05 14.61
CA TYR A 200 -0.85 -6.81 14.73
C TYR A 200 -1.12 -6.02 16.02
N TYR A 201 -0.10 -5.36 16.55
CA TYR A 201 -0.25 -4.20 17.44
C TYR A 201 -0.65 -3.00 16.60
N MET A 202 -1.80 -2.40 16.90
CA MET A 202 -2.37 -1.31 16.10
C MET A 202 -2.51 -0.02 16.91
N MET A 203 -2.25 1.11 16.27
CA MET A 203 -2.39 2.44 16.87
C MET A 203 -3.03 3.41 15.86
N ASP A 204 -4.04 4.14 16.31
CA ASP A 204 -4.70 5.17 15.50
C ASP A 204 -4.24 6.59 15.85
N VAL A 205 -4.16 7.45 14.82
CA VAL A 205 -3.94 8.89 14.96
C VAL A 205 -4.88 9.63 14.00
N ASN A 206 -6.15 9.78 14.41
CA ASN A 206 -7.20 10.33 13.55
C ASN A 206 -7.40 11.84 13.77
N ILE A 207 -7.56 12.59 12.68
CA ILE A 207 -7.94 14.01 12.68
C ILE A 207 -9.34 14.12 12.04
N TYR A 208 -10.38 13.92 12.86
CA TYR A 208 -11.77 13.83 12.39
C TYR A 208 -12.26 15.08 11.65
N GLN A 209 -11.82 16.27 12.08
CA GLN A 209 -12.20 17.53 11.46
C GLN A 209 -11.71 17.64 10.00
N GLU A 210 -10.66 16.91 9.65
CA GLU A 210 -10.04 16.92 8.32
C GLU A 210 -10.35 15.64 7.52
N ASN A 211 -11.23 14.77 8.04
CA ASN A 211 -11.51 13.43 7.51
C ASN A 211 -10.24 12.65 7.16
N LEU A 212 -9.25 12.72 8.05
CA LEU A 212 -7.97 12.03 7.94
C LEU A 212 -7.88 10.98 9.04
N PHE A 213 -7.69 9.74 8.64
CA PHE A 213 -7.59 8.59 9.53
C PHE A 213 -6.26 7.92 9.27
N HIS A 214 -5.53 7.60 10.34
CA HIS A 214 -4.21 6.99 10.24
C HIS A 214 -4.15 5.80 11.18
N THR A 215 -3.68 4.66 10.68
CA THR A 215 -3.44 3.46 11.48
C THR A 215 -2.03 2.95 11.23
N LYS A 216 -1.27 2.72 12.30
CA LYS A 216 0.01 1.99 12.27
C LYS A 216 -0.18 0.60 12.81
N MET A 217 0.40 -0.39 12.15
CA MET A 217 0.38 -1.80 12.51
C MET A 217 1.82 -2.32 12.63
N MET A 218 2.10 -3.12 13.64
CA MET A 218 3.35 -3.85 13.83
C MET A 218 3.04 -5.30 14.19
N LEU A 219 3.64 -6.25 13.48
CA LEU A 219 3.37 -7.67 13.67
C LEU A 219 3.68 -8.09 15.13
N LYS A 220 2.74 -8.81 15.77
CA LYS A 220 2.89 -9.23 17.17
C LYS A 220 3.85 -10.39 17.32
N ARG A 221 3.77 -11.35 16.40
CA ARG A 221 4.61 -12.55 16.42
C ARG A 221 5.99 -12.14 15.95
N PHE A 222 7.00 -12.49 16.74
CA PHE A 222 8.38 -12.42 16.35
C PHE A 222 8.98 -13.82 16.45
N ASP A 223 9.43 -14.35 15.32
CA ASP A 223 10.12 -15.64 15.22
C ASP A 223 11.39 -15.43 14.40
N LEU A 224 12.55 -15.66 15.01
CA LEU A 224 13.84 -15.39 14.35
C LEU A 224 13.98 -16.13 13.01
N ASN A 225 13.34 -17.29 12.85
CA ASN A 225 13.35 -18.05 11.59
C ASN A 225 12.81 -17.24 10.42
N ASP A 226 11.82 -16.39 10.65
CA ASP A 226 11.14 -15.63 9.60
C ASP A 226 12.02 -14.46 9.07
N TYR A 227 13.08 -14.11 9.79
CA TYR A 227 13.93 -12.94 9.51
C TYR A 227 15.33 -13.29 9.00
N LEU A 228 15.71 -14.57 8.92
CA LEU A 228 17.07 -14.97 8.54
C LEU A 228 17.15 -15.35 7.06
N PHE A 229 17.99 -14.66 6.29
CA PHE A 229 18.25 -15.01 4.89
C PHE A 229 19.43 -15.98 4.77
N ASN A 230 19.26 -17.07 4.01
CA ASN A 230 20.29 -18.09 3.77
C ASN A 230 20.97 -18.69 5.03
N THR A 231 20.36 -18.52 6.20
CA THR A 231 20.84 -19.10 7.46
C THR A 231 19.66 -19.54 8.31
N THR A 232 19.95 -20.29 9.37
CA THR A 232 18.94 -20.82 10.30
C THR A 232 19.40 -20.60 11.72
N PRO A 233 18.49 -20.48 12.70
CA PRO A 233 18.88 -20.30 14.09
C PRO A 233 19.82 -21.42 14.58
N GLU A 234 19.68 -22.66 14.12
CA GLU A 234 20.52 -23.79 14.53
C GLU A 234 21.99 -23.61 14.13
N GLN A 235 22.27 -22.79 13.11
CA GLN A 235 23.62 -22.48 12.64
C GLN A 235 24.28 -21.33 13.43
N LEU A 236 23.52 -20.63 14.28
CA LEU A 236 23.96 -19.47 15.03
C LEU A 236 24.24 -19.84 16.49
N SER A 237 25.29 -19.25 17.05
CA SER A 237 25.52 -19.29 18.49
C SER A 237 24.42 -18.55 19.25
N GLU A 238 24.20 -18.89 20.52
CA GLU A 238 23.21 -18.18 21.35
C GLU A 238 23.49 -16.68 21.46
N THR A 239 24.76 -16.28 21.46
CA THR A 239 25.16 -14.87 21.43
C THR A 239 24.74 -14.19 20.12
N GLU A 240 25.02 -14.81 18.97
CA GLU A 240 24.60 -14.27 17.67
C GLU A 240 23.07 -14.16 17.57
N LYS A 241 22.32 -15.17 18.05
CA LYS A 241 20.85 -15.10 18.08
C LYS A 241 20.35 -13.90 18.86
N GLN A 242 20.93 -13.65 20.04
CA GLN A 242 20.54 -12.53 20.89
C GLN A 242 20.87 -11.19 20.24
N GLU A 243 22.05 -11.06 19.65
CA GLU A 243 22.48 -9.85 18.94
C GLU A 243 21.58 -9.56 17.73
N ILE A 244 21.34 -10.55 16.87
CA ILE A 244 20.50 -10.40 15.67
C ILE A 244 19.05 -10.08 16.07
N THR A 245 18.52 -10.78 17.07
CA THR A 245 17.17 -10.50 17.59
C THR A 245 17.05 -9.07 18.10
N HIS A 246 18.08 -8.55 18.78
CA HIS A 246 18.09 -7.18 19.26
C HIS A 246 18.09 -6.19 18.09
N LEU A 247 18.94 -6.41 17.08
CA LEU A 247 19.01 -5.56 15.88
C LEU A 247 17.68 -5.52 15.13
N LEU A 248 17.10 -6.68 14.84
CA LEU A 248 15.80 -6.79 14.14
C LEU A 248 14.68 -6.07 14.90
N LYS A 249 14.55 -6.34 16.21
CA LYS A 249 13.53 -5.70 17.03
C LYS A 249 13.71 -4.19 17.12
N LYS A 250 14.96 -3.73 17.18
CA LYS A 250 15.27 -2.31 17.18
C LYS A 250 14.85 -1.68 15.86
N GLU A 251 15.21 -2.26 14.71
CA GLU A 251 14.83 -1.78 13.38
C GLU A 251 13.30 -1.68 13.25
N ILE A 252 12.59 -2.77 13.59
CA ILE A 252 11.12 -2.83 13.55
C ILE A 252 10.50 -1.68 14.36
N GLN A 253 11.00 -1.49 15.59
CA GLN A 253 10.46 -0.46 16.48
C GLN A 253 10.82 0.95 16.02
N GLU A 254 12.04 1.19 15.52
CA GLU A 254 12.47 2.50 15.02
C GLU A 254 11.62 2.95 13.83
N ILE A 255 11.33 2.04 12.90
CA ILE A 255 10.42 2.29 11.77
C ILE A 255 8.98 2.53 12.27
N TYR A 256 8.44 1.64 13.12
CA TYR A 256 7.07 1.76 13.63
C TYR A 256 6.83 3.10 14.36
N TYR A 257 7.74 3.48 15.25
CA TYR A 257 7.66 4.74 15.99
C TYR A 257 8.13 5.95 15.18
N GLY A 258 8.79 5.75 14.04
CA GLY A 258 9.33 6.81 13.19
C GLY A 258 10.43 7.63 13.87
N ARG A 259 11.27 6.99 14.69
CA ARG A 259 12.36 7.65 15.43
C ARG A 259 13.43 6.65 15.85
N ASN A 260 14.67 7.13 15.97
CA ASN A 260 15.75 6.33 16.56
C ASN A 260 15.50 6.09 18.05
N LEU A 261 15.74 4.86 18.49
CA LEU A 261 15.68 4.44 19.87
C LEU A 261 17.07 4.45 20.50
N PRO A 262 17.18 4.79 21.80
CA PRO A 262 18.45 4.73 22.50
C PRO A 262 19.01 3.30 22.47
N VAL A 263 20.33 3.18 22.34
CA VAL A 263 21.02 1.91 22.53
C VAL A 263 20.85 1.52 24.01
N ILE A 264 20.23 0.37 24.26
CA ILE A 264 20.06 -0.19 25.61
C ILE A 264 21.25 -1.10 25.92
#